data_AF-A0A1H1PP47-F1
#
_entry.id   AF-A0A1H1PP47-F1
#
_cell.length_a   1.000
_cell.length_b   1.000
_cell.length_c   1.000
_cell.angle_alpha   90.00
_cell.angle_beta   90.00
_cell.angle_gamma   90.00
#
_symmetry.space_group_name_H-M   'P 1'
#
loop_
_entity.id
_entity.type
_entity.pdbx_description
1 polymer ?
#
loop_
_entity_poly.entity_id
_entity_poly.type
_entity_poly.pdbx_seq_one_letter_code
_entity_poly.pdbx_strand_id
1 'polypeptide(L)' 'MKDIRVAYGIAALNIILLIVIVWHAYPNEFDLGFWLQFTSNTLILISMITSIRHIRNQKCES' A
#
# COMPACT_ATOMS: atom_id res chain seq x y z
N MET A 1 -6.50 -12.63 15.08
CA MET A 1 -7.32 -11.49 14.62
C MET A 1 -6.61 -10.13 14.76
N LYS A 2 -5.68 -9.94 15.73
CA LYS A 2 -4.92 -8.68 15.89
C LYS A 2 -4.05 -8.35 14.66
N ASP A 3 -3.42 -9.35 14.04
CA ASP A 3 -2.50 -9.14 12.90
C ASP A 3 -3.19 -8.57 11.66
N ILE A 4 -4.43 -9.01 11.42
CA ILE A 4 -5.24 -8.54 10.29
C ILE A 4 -5.60 -7.05 10.46
N ARG A 5 -5.94 -6.61 11.68
CA ARG A 5 -6.24 -5.21 11.96
C ARG A 5 -5.00 -4.32 11.78
N VAL A 6 -3.83 -4.79 12.21
CA VAL A 6 -2.56 -4.08 12.00
C VAL A 6 -2.25 -3.97 10.51
N ALA A 7 -2.48 -5.03 9.74
CA ALA A 7 -2.26 -5.03 8.29
C ALA A 7 -3.19 -4.03 7.56
N TYR A 8 -4.46 -3.93 7.96
CA TYR A 8 -5.36 -2.89 7.46
C TYR A 8 -4.92 -1.48 7.87
N GLY A 9 -4.38 -1.31 9.08
CA GLY A 9 -3.80 -0.04 9.53
C GLY A 9 -2.62 0.39 8.67
N ILE A 10 -1.70 -0.53 8.37
CA ILE A 10 -0.54 -0.24 7.49
C ILE A 10 -1.00 0.07 6.06
N ALA A 11 -2.00 -0.66 5.54
CA ALA A 11 -2.55 -0.38 4.22
C ALA A 11 -3.17 1.03 4.13
N ALA A 12 -3.93 1.45 5.14
CA ALA A 12 -4.49 2.81 5.21
C ALA A 12 -3.39 3.88 5.27
N LEU A 13 -2.33 3.62 6.04
CA LEU A 13 -1.19 4.54 6.15
C LEU A 13 -0.43 4.68 4.82
N ASN A 14 -0.34 3.59 4.05
CA ASN A 14 0.25 3.59 2.71
C ASN A 14 -0.58 4.41 1.71
N ILE A 15 -1.92 4.34 1.80
CA ILE A 15 -2.81 5.19 0.99
C ILE A 15 -2.59 6.68 1.31
N ILE A 16 -2.49 7.04 2.59
CA ILE A 16 -2.19 8.42 3.00
C ILE A 16 -0.84 8.86 2.43
N LEU A 17 0.18 7.99 2.49
CA LEU A 17 1.51 8.26 1.93
C LEU A 17 1.42 8.56 0.42
N LEU A 18 0.66 7.78 -0.35
CA LEU A 18 0.46 8.01 -1.78
C LEU A 18 -0.18 9.38 -2.06
N ILE A 19 -1.17 9.78 -1.26
CA ILE A 19 -1.80 11.10 -1.39
C ILE A 19 -0.80 12.22 -1.11
N VAL A 20 0.03 12.07 -0.07
CA VAL A 20 1.06 13.05 0.29
C VAL A 20 2.13 13.16 -0.81
N ILE A 21 2.54 12.03 -1.41
CA ILE A 21 3.50 12.01 -2.53
C ILE A 21 2.92 12.78 -3.73
N VAL A 22 1.66 12.55 -4.07
CA VAL A 22 0.98 13.27 -5.16
C VAL A 22 0.84 14.76 -4.86
N TRP A 23 0.48 15.10 -3.62
CA TRP A 23 0.34 16.50 -3.20
C TRP A 23 1.67 17.25 -3.23
N HIS A 24 2.77 16.61 -2.81
CA HIS A 24 4.09 17.22 -2.80
C HIS A 24 4.68 17.37 -4.21
N ALA A 25 4.43 16.40 -5.10
CA ALA A 25 4.90 16.46 -6.48
C ALA A 25 4.11 17.48 -7.33
N TYR A 26 2.86 17.76 -6.97
CA TYR A 26 2.04 18.74 -7.67
C TYR A 26 2.45 20.18 -7.32
N PRO A 27 2.56 21.11 -8.28
CA PRO A 27 2.38 20.95 -9.73
C PRO A 27 3.68 20.73 -10.54
N ASN A 28 4.86 20.91 -9.94
CA ASN A 28 6.10 21.12 -10.71
C ASN A 28 7.09 19.94 -10.71
N GLU A 29 6.91 18.92 -9.87
CA GLU A 29 7.91 17.84 -9.68
C GLU A 29 7.37 16.46 -10.08
N PHE A 30 6.64 16.40 -11.20
CA PHE A 30 6.28 15.14 -11.86
C PHE A 30 7.47 14.51 -12.59
N ASP A 31 8.51 14.23 -11.83
CA ASP A 31 9.77 13.71 -12.35
C ASP A 31 9.79 12.18 -12.36
N LEU A 32 10.83 11.60 -12.93
CA LEU A 32 11.00 10.14 -13.03
C LEU A 32 11.00 9.48 -11.63
N GLY A 33 11.54 10.18 -10.63
CA GLY A 33 11.53 9.76 -9.22
C GLY A 33 10.13 9.65 -8.63
N PHE A 34 9.24 10.60 -8.93
CA PHE A 34 7.84 10.55 -8.49
C PHE A 34 7.14 9.32 -9.03
N TRP A 35 7.26 9.06 -10.34
CA TRP A 35 6.61 7.90 -10.98
C TRP A 35 7.12 6.58 -10.41
N LEU A 36 8.43 6.47 -10.18
CA LEU A 36 9.05 5.28 -9.58
C LEU A 36 8.56 5.05 -8.15
N GLN A 37 8.49 6.11 -7.34
CA GLN A 37 8.05 6.04 -5.96
C GLN A 37 6.54 5.72 -5.89
N PHE A 38 5.73 6.32 -6.75
CA PHE A 38 4.30 6.04 -6.85
C PHE A 38 4.02 4.59 -7.27
N THR A 39 4.69 4.09 -8.32
CA THR A 39 4.53 2.69 -8.75
C THR A 39 5.04 1.69 -7.73
N SER A 40 6.19 1.94 -7.09
CA SER A 40 6.74 1.07 -6.05
C SER A 40 5.79 0.93 -4.85
N ASN A 41 5.31 2.06 -4.31
CA ASN A 41 4.36 2.05 -3.19
C ASN A 41 3.04 1.36 -3.57
N THR A 42 2.57 1.55 -4.80
CA THR A 42 1.37 0.86 -5.31
C THR A 42 1.56 -0.66 -5.38
N LEU A 43 2.70 -1.15 -5.87
CA LEU A 43 3.02 -2.58 -5.92
C LEU A 43 3.12 -3.20 -4.52
N ILE A 44 3.73 -2.47 -3.57
CA ILE A 44 3.80 -2.89 -2.16
C ILE A 44 2.39 -3.02 -1.58
N LEU A 45 1.51 -2.05 -1.83
CA LEU A 45 0.13 -2.09 -1.37
C LEU A 45 -0.62 -3.31 -1.93
N ILE A 46 -0.48 -3.59 -3.23
CA ILE A 46 -1.09 -4.77 -3.87
C ILE A 46 -0.55 -6.07 -3.24
N SER A 47 0.77 -6.17 -3.05
CA SER A 47 1.42 -7.33 -2.41
C SER A 47 0.90 -7.56 -0.99
N MET A 48 0.70 -6.48 -0.24
CA MET A 48 0.16 -6.55 1.11
C MET A 48 -1.29 -7.03 1.11
N ILE A 49 -2.13 -6.55 0.19
CA ILE A 49 -3.53 -6.99 0.04
C ILE A 49 -3.61 -8.46 -0.36
N THR A 50 -2.79 -8.92 -1.32
CA THR A 50 -2.77 -10.32 -1.74
C THR A 50 -2.26 -11.23 -0.63
N SER A 51 -1.26 -10.81 0.13
CA SER A 51 -0.76 -11.54 1.30
C SER A 51 -1.83 -11.68 2.40
N ILE A 52 -2.52 -10.59 2.75
CA ILE A 52 -3.65 -10.65 3.71
C ILE A 52 -4.73 -11.61 3.22
N ARG A 53 -5.08 -11.55 1.93
CA ARG A 53 -6.09 -12.43 1.33
C ARG A 53 -5.65 -13.90 1.36
N HIS A 54 -4.38 -14.18 1.08
CA HIS A 54 -3.81 -15.52 1.12
C HIS A 54 -3.81 -16.09 2.54
N ILE A 55 -3.36 -15.31 3.54
CA ILE A 55 -3.39 -15.70 4.96
C ILE A 55 -4.83 -15.99 5.42
N ARG A 56 -5.81 -15.22 4.94
CA ARG A 56 -7.22 -15.42 5.29
C ARG A 56 -7.77 -16.72 4.71
N ASN A 57 -7.39 -17.07 3.48
CA ASN A 57 -7.80 -18.33 2.87
C ASN A 57 -7.20 -19.54 3.59
N GLN A 58 -5.90 -19.51 3.92
CA GLN A 58 -5.27 -20.62 4.66
C GLN A 58 -5.90 -20.86 6.04
N LYS A 59 -6.34 -19.81 6.73
CA LYS A 59 -7.02 -19.94 8.04
C LYS A 59 -8.47 -20.45 7.97
N CYS A 60 -9.09 -20.47 6.78
CA CYS A 60 -10.43 -21.02 6.59
C CYS A 60 -10.42 -22.49 6.16
N GLU A 61 -9.27 -23.03 5.76
CA GLU A 61 -9.09 -24.44 5.37
C GLU A 61 -8.51 -25.33 6.50
N SER A 62 -8.16 -24.75 7.66
CA SER A 62 -7.79 -25.45 8.90
C SER A 62 -8.90 -25.36 9.93
#